data_AF-A0A968F2Z6-F1
#
_entry.id   AF-A0A968F2Z6-F1
#
_cell.length_a   1.000
_cell.length_b   1.000
_cell.length_c   1.000
_cell.angle_alpha   90.00
_cell.angle_beta   90.00
_cell.angle_gamma   90.00
#
_symmetry.space_group_name_H-M   'P 1'
#
loop_
_entity.id
_entity.type
_entity.pdbx_description
1 polymer ?
#
loop_
_entity_poly.entity_id
_entity_poly.type
_entity_poly.pdbx_seq_one_letter_code
_entity_poly.pdbx_strand_id
1 'polypeptide(L)'
;AVTWSGDCVACCRDTAGKTVLGNIFKEPLENVWNGDRYRKFRQNLIDRRPDLNDACQNCDLPYSPDKKRWRPRYIWRSLFGR
;
A
#
# COMPACT_ATOMS: atom_id res chain seq x y z
N ALA A 1 4.41 2.50 -6.80
CA ALA A 1 5.61 2.07 -7.56
C ALA A 1 5.14 1.50 -8.89
N VAL A 2 6.03 1.27 -9.85
CA VAL A 2 5.69 0.63 -11.13
C VAL A 2 6.57 -0.59 -11.30
N THR A 3 5.96 -1.75 -11.58
CA THR A 3 6.68 -3.00 -11.84
C THR A 3 7.25 -3.03 -13.24
N TRP A 4 8.09 -4.02 -13.54
CA TRP A 4 8.62 -4.23 -14.89
C TRP A 4 7.52 -4.54 -15.93
N SER A 5 6.39 -5.12 -15.49
CA SER A 5 5.20 -5.38 -16.31
C SER A 5 4.30 -4.16 -16.53
N GLY A 6 4.72 -2.99 -16.01
CA GLY A 6 3.97 -1.73 -16.13
C GLY A 6 2.84 -1.58 -15.09
N ASP A 7 2.68 -2.53 -14.17
CA ASP A 7 1.63 -2.44 -13.15
C ASP A 7 1.98 -1.36 -12.13
N CYS A 8 1.06 -0.40 -11.95
CA CYS A 8 1.13 0.57 -10.87
C CYS A 8 0.65 -0.08 -9.58
N VAL A 9 1.55 -0.30 -8.62
CA VAL A 9 1.24 -0.91 -7.32
C VAL A 9 1.17 0.12 -6.20
N ALA A 10 0.45 -0.24 -5.13
CA ALA A 10 0.11 0.62 -4.00
C ALA A 10 1.30 1.27 -3.29
N CYS A 11 2.43 0.58 -3.15
CA CYS A 11 3.60 1.06 -2.42
C CYS A 11 4.90 0.45 -2.98
N CYS A 12 6.05 1.05 -2.70
CA CYS A 12 7.36 0.43 -2.99
C CYS A 12 7.61 -0.88 -2.24
N ARG A 13 6.90 -1.12 -1.12
CA ARG A 13 6.95 -2.38 -0.37
C ARG A 13 5.91 -3.42 -0.79
N ASP A 14 5.03 -3.09 -1.73
CA ASP A 14 4.10 -4.06 -2.32
C ASP A 14 4.82 -4.91 -3.37
N THR A 15 5.84 -5.65 -2.93
CA THR A 15 6.75 -6.43 -3.80
C THR A 15 6.04 -7.60 -4.47
N ALA A 16 4.97 -8.10 -3.86
CA ALA A 16 4.10 -9.12 -4.42
C ALA A 16 3.02 -8.55 -5.35
N GLY A 17 2.92 -7.22 -5.48
CA GLY A 17 1.92 -6.56 -6.32
C GLY A 17 0.48 -6.89 -5.92
N LYS A 18 0.21 -7.03 -4.63
CA LYS A 18 -1.12 -7.43 -4.12
C LYS A 18 -2.18 -6.36 -4.40
N THR A 19 -1.80 -5.11 -4.56
CA THR A 19 -2.73 -4.02 -4.83
C THR A 19 -2.34 -3.29 -6.11
N VAL A 20 -2.85 -3.79 -7.25
CA VAL A 20 -2.69 -3.18 -8.57
C VAL A 20 -3.72 -2.07 -8.79
N LEU A 21 -3.22 -0.85 -8.98
CA LEU A 21 -4.00 0.38 -9.13
C LEU A 21 -4.22 0.78 -10.60
N GLY A 22 -3.47 0.18 -11.53
CA GLY A 22 -3.59 0.36 -12.98
C GLY A 22 -2.35 -0.15 -13.69
N ASN A 23 -2.24 0.08 -15.00
CA ASN A 23 -1.06 -0.33 -15.78
C ASN A 23 -0.70 0.73 -16.83
N ILE A 24 0.54 1.21 -16.79
CA ILE A 24 1.01 2.31 -17.66
C ILE A 24 1.15 1.93 -19.13
N PHE A 25 1.16 0.63 -19.46
CA PHE A 25 1.15 0.16 -20.84
C PHE A 25 -0.26 0.12 -21.43
N LYS A 26 -1.31 0.28 -20.60
CA LYS A 26 -2.71 0.25 -21.02
C LYS A 26 -3.34 1.64 -21.06
N GLU A 27 -2.94 2.53 -20.17
CA GLU A 27 -3.46 3.90 -20.10
C GLU A 27 -2.40 4.89 -19.60
N PRO A 28 -2.53 6.20 -19.90
CA PRO A 28 -1.62 7.21 -19.39
C PRO A 28 -1.51 7.17 -17.86
N LEU A 29 -0.30 7.39 -17.34
CA LEU A 29 -0.05 7.39 -15.89
C LEU A 29 -0.96 8.36 -15.13
N GLU A 30 -1.29 9.51 -15.73
CA GLU A 30 -2.20 10.49 -15.13
C GLU A 30 -3.61 9.91 -14.92
N ASN A 31 -4.10 9.09 -15.85
CA ASN A 31 -5.38 8.41 -15.73
C ASN A 31 -5.32 7.33 -14.65
N VAL A 32 -4.23 6.55 -14.58
CA VAL A 32 -4.03 5.59 -13.47
C VAL A 32 -4.01 6.30 -12.12
N TRP A 33 -3.25 7.39 -12.01
CA TRP A 33 -3.06 8.14 -10.76
C TRP A 33 -4.36 8.81 -10.28
N ASN A 34 -5.16 9.29 -11.22
CA ASN A 34 -6.45 9.89 -10.95
C ASN A 34 -7.60 8.87 -10.99
N GLY A 35 -7.35 7.61 -11.34
CA GLY A 35 -8.40 6.60 -11.40
C GLY A 35 -8.99 6.25 -10.03
N ASP A 36 -10.19 5.67 -10.05
CA ASP A 36 -10.96 5.38 -8.84
C ASP A 36 -10.23 4.46 -7.88
N ARG A 37 -9.46 3.49 -8.40
CA ARG A 37 -8.64 2.58 -7.58
C ARG A 37 -7.63 3.35 -6.75
N TYR A 38 -6.90 4.28 -7.37
CA TYR A 38 -5.89 5.08 -6.69
C TYR A 38 -6.52 6.09 -5.73
N ARG A 39 -7.63 6.72 -6.13
CA ARG A 39 -8.39 7.63 -5.25
C ARG A 39 -8.89 6.89 -4.00
N LYS A 40 -9.51 5.72 -4.16
CA LYS A 40 -9.96 4.88 -3.05
C LYS A 40 -8.81 4.44 -2.15
N PHE A 41 -7.69 4.00 -2.74
CA PHE A 41 -6.48 3.65 -1.97
C PHE A 41 -6.00 4.82 -1.10
N ARG A 42 -5.89 6.03 -1.65
CA ARG A 42 -5.49 7.24 -0.90
C ARG A 42 -6.53 7.63 0.15
N GLN A 43 -7.82 7.52 -0.15
CA GLN A 43 -8.90 7.80 0.79
C GLN A 43 -8.82 6.90 2.02
N ASN A 44 -8.62 5.59 1.83
CA ASN A 44 -8.41 4.65 2.94
C ASN A 44 -7.22 5.04 3.84
N LEU A 45 -6.15 5.60 3.27
CA LEU A 45 -5.01 6.09 4.05
C LEU A 45 -5.35 7.36 4.84
N ILE A 46 -6.07 8.31 4.22
CA ILE A 46 -6.54 9.55 4.86
C ILE A 46 -7.44 9.22 6.05
N ASP A 47 -8.36 8.26 5.86
CA ASP A 47 -9.32 7.83 6.88
C ASP A 47 -8.71 6.96 7.99
N ARG A 48 -7.37 6.75 7.95
CA ARG A 48 -6.63 5.89 8.89
C ARG A 48 -7.16 4.45 8.91
N ARG A 49 -7.63 3.98 7.75
CA ARG A 49 -8.08 2.61 7.50
C ARG A 49 -7.18 1.88 6.49
N PRO A 50 -5.85 1.83 6.72
CA PRO A 50 -4.93 1.16 5.80
C PRO A 50 -5.23 -0.34 5.69
N ASP A 51 -5.85 -0.95 6.69
CA ASP A 51 -6.32 -2.35 6.70
C ASP A 51 -7.27 -2.71 5.54
N LEU A 52 -7.92 -1.72 4.93
CA LEU A 52 -8.78 -1.93 3.77
C LEU A 52 -8.01 -2.10 2.46
N ASN A 53 -6.69 -1.87 2.47
CA ASN A 53 -5.81 -2.11 1.33
C ASN A 53 -5.01 -3.40 1.57
N ASP A 54 -5.09 -4.36 0.64
CA ASP A 54 -4.45 -5.68 0.79
C ASP A 54 -2.94 -5.59 1.03
N ALA A 55 -2.25 -4.67 0.35
CA ALA A 55 -0.82 -4.42 0.54
C ALA A 55 -0.46 -3.94 1.96
N CYS A 56 -1.42 -3.41 2.72
CA CYS A 56 -1.21 -2.84 4.04
C CYS A 56 -1.62 -3.78 5.19
N GLN A 57 -2.52 -4.73 4.96
CA GLN A 57 -3.05 -5.63 6.00
C GLN A 57 -1.95 -6.33 6.78
N ASN A 58 -0.96 -6.90 6.08
CA ASN A 58 0.18 -7.63 6.66
C ASN A 58 1.51 -6.88 6.50
N CYS A 59 1.47 -5.56 6.40
CA CYS A 59 2.67 -4.76 6.29
C CYS A 59 3.45 -4.75 7.62
N ASP A 60 4.76 -4.94 7.55
CA ASP A 60 5.70 -4.87 8.68
C ASP A 60 6.00 -3.42 9.12
N LEU A 61 5.55 -2.45 8.32
CA LEU A 61 5.58 -1.01 8.61
C LEU A 61 4.16 -0.43 8.61
N PRO A 62 3.28 -0.86 9.53
CA PRO A 62 1.93 -0.31 9.63
C PRO A 62 1.99 1.17 10.04
N TYR A 63 1.00 1.94 9.58
CA TYR A 63 0.84 3.34 9.95
C TYR A 63 0.87 3.55 11.47
N SER A 64 1.69 4.50 11.93
CA SER A 64 1.81 4.88 13.35
C SER A 64 1.52 6.38 13.49
N PRO A 65 0.39 6.78 14.10
CA PRO A 65 0.01 8.20 14.21
C PRO A 65 0.97 9.01 15.09
N ASP A 66 1.70 8.33 15.98
CA ASP A 66 2.65 8.90 16.93
C ASP A 66 4.12 8.86 16.46
N LYS A 67 4.38 8.41 15.22
CA LYS A 67 5.72 8.20 14.64
C LYS A 67 6.65 7.29 15.47
N LYS A 68 6.14 6.59 16.48
CA LYS A 68 6.93 5.66 17.32
C LYS A 68 7.11 4.35 16.57
N ARG A 69 8.14 4.30 15.73
CA ARG A 69 8.53 3.15 14.92
C ARG A 69 8.78 1.87 15.73
N TRP A 70 9.16 2.02 17.00
CA TRP A 70 9.56 0.93 17.90
C TRP A 70 8.51 0.59 18.97
N ARG A 71 7.23 0.56 18.63
CA ARG A 71 6.24 0.03 19.58
C ARG A 71 6.42 -1.49 19.70
N PRO A 72 6.50 -2.04 20.92
CA PRO A 72 6.64 -3.49 21.14
C PRO A 72 5.64 -4.29 20.32
N ARG A 73 4.38 -3.85 20.21
CA ARG A 73 3.34 -4.50 19.40
C ARG A 73 3.78 -4.80 17.95
N TYR A 74 4.51 -3.89 17.30
CA TYR A 74 4.93 -4.04 15.91
C TYR A 74 6.17 -4.93 15.79
N ILE A 75 7.05 -4.88 16.79
CA ILE A 75 8.21 -5.77 16.92
C ILE A 75 7.72 -7.21 17.12
N TRP A 76 6.82 -7.44 18.09
CA TRP A 76 6.21 -8.75 18.35
C TRP A 76 5.45 -9.28 17.13
N ARG A 77 4.67 -8.43 16.44
CA ARG A 77 3.98 -8.82 15.20
C ARG A 77 4.95 -9.17 14.06
N SER A 78 6.09 -8.47 13.95
CA SER A 78 7.12 -8.78 12.94
C SER A 78 7.85 -10.10 13.25
N LEU A 79 8.16 -10.34 14.52
CA LEU A 79 8.90 -11.53 14.97
C LEU A 79 8.03 -12.80 15.00
N PHE A 80 6.73 -12.67 15.33
CA PHE A 80 5.88 -13.83 15.65
C PHE A 80 4.53 -13.84 14.91
N GLY A 81 4.20 -12.82 14.11
CA GLY A 81 2.88 -12.67 13.48
C GLY A 81 2.79 -13.15 12.03
N ARG A 82 3.58 -14.16 11.64
CA ARG A 82 3.39 -14.89 10.38
C ARG A 82 2.47 -16.07 10.59
#